data_AF-A0A7K8NIX1-F1
#
_entry.id   AF-A0A7K8NIX1-F1
#
_cell.length_a   1.000
_cell.length_b   1.000
_cell.length_c   1.000
_cell.angle_alpha   90.00
_cell.angle_beta   90.00
_cell.angle_gamma   90.00
#
_symmetry.space_group_name_H-M   'P 1'
#
loop_
_entity.id
_entity.type
_entity.pdbx_description
1 polymer ?
#
loop_
_entity_poly.entity_id
_entity_poly.type
_entity_poly.pdbx_seq_one_letter_code
_entity_poly.pdbx_strand_id
1 'polypeptide(L)'
;ENERKWIRPDTPSKCTWKLGKPLSASPHHHATLSEPPNILPNILNKVGNTPLVRINKIGKHFGLKCELCEYYCRQKSKMRNGFTNMGSSVNFMRPEHIRNVEILQKTGGKNLFSLAGFSGIGLALAAAVKGYRCIIVMPEKMSMEKVDVLRALGAEIVRTPTTARFDSPESHVGVAWRLKNEIPNAHILDQYRNASNPLTHYDTTAEEILQQCEGM
;
A
#
# COMPACT_ATOMS: atom_id res chain seq x y z
N GLU A 1 -24.20 -22.56 -15.13
CA GLU A 1 -23.06 -21.61 -15.17
C GLU A 1 -22.73 -21.17 -13.76
N ASN A 2 -21.51 -21.39 -13.27
CA ASN A 2 -21.13 -20.93 -11.94
C ASN A 2 -20.94 -19.41 -11.99
N GLU A 3 -21.90 -18.66 -11.44
CA GLU A 3 -21.76 -17.24 -11.19
C GLU A 3 -20.41 -16.93 -10.53
N ARG A 4 -19.66 -16.00 -11.13
CA ARG A 4 -18.41 -15.52 -10.54
C ARG A 4 -18.72 -14.86 -9.19
N LYS A 5 -18.42 -15.55 -8.08
CA LYS A 5 -18.53 -15.04 -6.71
C LYS A 5 -17.42 -14.02 -6.35
N TRP A 6 -17.07 -13.12 -7.28
CA TRP A 6 -16.15 -12.03 -6.98
C TRP A 6 -16.51 -10.74 -7.68
N ILE A 7 -15.95 -9.66 -7.16
CA ILE A 7 -16.08 -8.33 -7.74
C ILE A 7 -14.87 -8.09 -8.66
N ARG A 8 -15.14 -7.75 -9.91
CA ARG A 8 -14.11 -7.47 -10.92
C ARG A 8 -13.26 -6.25 -10.54
N PRO A 9 -11.92 -6.26 -10.67
CA PRO A 9 -11.09 -5.11 -10.30
C PRO A 9 -11.23 -3.93 -11.28
N ASP A 10 -11.72 -4.18 -12.51
CA ASP A 10 -11.79 -3.22 -13.61
C ASP A 10 -13.17 -2.58 -13.79
N THR A 11 -14.09 -2.69 -12.83
CA THR A 11 -15.38 -2.01 -12.98
C THR A 11 -15.18 -0.49 -12.95
N PRO A 12 -15.95 0.27 -13.75
CA PRO A 12 -15.93 1.72 -13.69
C PRO A 12 -16.15 2.26 -12.27
N SER A 13 -15.39 3.29 -11.91
CA SER A 13 -15.56 3.97 -10.63
C SER A 13 -16.95 4.60 -10.54
N LYS A 14 -17.57 4.50 -9.35
CA LYS A 14 -18.84 5.17 -9.03
C LYS A 14 -18.64 6.51 -8.31
N CYS A 15 -17.40 6.97 -8.20
CA CYS A 15 -17.07 8.23 -7.53
C CYS A 15 -17.71 9.41 -8.27
N THR A 16 -18.35 10.32 -7.53
CA THR A 16 -19.05 11.49 -8.07
C THR A 16 -18.24 12.79 -7.91
N TRP A 17 -16.96 12.66 -7.57
CA TRP A 17 -16.01 13.77 -7.44
C TRP A 17 -15.87 14.51 -8.79
N LYS A 18 -15.74 15.84 -8.71
CA LYS A 18 -15.47 16.73 -9.84
C LYS A 18 -14.64 17.91 -9.35
N LEU A 19 -13.76 18.42 -10.21
CA LEU A 19 -13.00 19.64 -9.93
C LEU A 19 -13.96 20.80 -9.59
N GLY A 20 -13.64 21.58 -8.55
CA GLY A 20 -14.47 22.69 -8.07
C GLY A 20 -15.59 22.31 -7.10
N LYS A 21 -15.85 21.02 -6.85
CA LYS A 21 -16.75 20.63 -5.76
C LYS A 21 -16.07 20.89 -4.40
N PRO A 22 -16.82 21.41 -3.40
CA PRO A 22 -16.27 21.63 -2.07
C PRO A 22 -15.97 20.30 -1.38
N LEU A 23 -14.92 20.29 -0.55
CA LEU A 23 -14.52 19.11 0.23
C LEU A 23 -15.64 18.63 1.18
N SER A 24 -16.47 19.55 1.68
CA SER A 24 -17.64 19.24 2.52
C SER A 24 -18.70 18.36 1.83
N ALA A 25 -18.70 18.30 0.49
CA ALA A 25 -19.58 17.43 -0.27
C ALA A 25 -19.00 16.01 -0.46
N SER A 26 -17.78 15.76 0.00
CA SER A 26 -17.16 14.44 -0.06
C SER A 26 -17.85 13.50 0.94
N PRO A 27 -18.30 12.31 0.51
CA PRO A 27 -18.84 11.30 1.43
C PRO A 27 -17.73 10.52 2.15
N HIS A 28 -16.47 10.80 1.84
CA HIS A 28 -15.33 10.07 2.37
C HIS A 28 -14.81 10.73 3.64
N HIS A 29 -14.28 9.91 4.55
CA HIS A 29 -13.53 10.43 5.68
C HIS A 29 -12.10 10.76 5.25
N HIS A 30 -11.75 12.02 5.44
CA HIS A 30 -10.46 12.60 5.13
C HIS A 30 -9.57 12.64 6.37
N ALA A 31 -8.31 12.24 6.21
CA ALA A 31 -7.28 12.41 7.22
C ALA A 31 -6.56 13.75 7.01
N THR A 32 -6.05 14.32 8.10
CA THR A 32 -5.17 15.50 8.05
C THR A 32 -3.74 15.09 8.34
N LEU A 33 -2.78 15.78 7.72
CA LEU A 33 -1.39 15.67 8.13
C LEU A 33 -1.24 16.02 9.61
N SER A 34 -0.43 15.24 10.31
CA SER A 34 -0.13 15.43 11.72
C SER A 34 1.37 15.33 11.95
N GLU A 35 1.87 16.15 12.86
CA GLU A 35 3.26 16.07 13.27
C GLU A 35 3.48 14.80 14.11
N PRO A 36 4.53 14.02 13.81
CA PRO A 36 4.81 12.82 14.56
C PRO A 36 5.26 13.16 15.99
N PRO A 37 4.85 12.39 17.01
CA PRO A 37 5.33 12.58 18.37
C PRO A 37 6.84 12.27 18.46
N ASN A 38 7.52 12.84 19.45
CA ASN A 38 8.95 12.62 19.70
C ASN A 38 9.30 11.13 19.87
N ILE A 39 8.41 10.38 20.52
CA ILE A 39 8.51 8.93 20.68
C ILE A 39 7.33 8.31 19.95
N LEU A 40 7.62 7.54 18.90
CA LEU A 40 6.62 6.84 18.12
C LEU A 40 6.08 5.63 18.91
N PRO A 41 4.76 5.45 19.02
CA PRO A 41 4.21 4.34 19.80
C PRO A 41 4.44 2.98 19.13
N ASN A 42 4.58 2.95 17.80
CA ASN A 42 5.06 1.79 17.05
C ASN A 42 5.56 2.22 15.65
N ILE A 43 6.08 1.27 14.88
CA ILE A 43 6.68 1.52 13.56
C ILE A 43 5.69 2.04 12.52
N LEU A 44 4.39 1.81 12.68
CA LEU A 44 3.36 2.26 11.73
C LEU A 44 3.26 3.80 11.74
N ASN A 45 3.59 4.45 12.85
CA ASN A 45 3.63 5.91 12.96
C ASN A 45 4.85 6.54 12.27
N LYS A 46 5.75 5.72 11.68
CA LYS A 46 6.87 6.23 10.87
C LYS A 46 6.52 6.40 9.40
N VAL A 47 5.30 6.02 9.00
CA VAL A 47 4.81 6.13 7.63
C VAL A 47 4.35 7.56 7.34
N GLY A 48 4.74 8.11 6.19
CA GLY A 48 4.49 9.51 5.81
C GLY A 48 5.63 10.44 6.24
N ASN A 49 5.44 11.75 6.03
CA ASN A 49 6.47 12.78 6.20
C ASN A 49 7.75 12.45 5.42
N THR A 50 7.58 12.05 4.17
CA THR A 50 8.69 11.61 3.31
C THR A 50 9.44 12.83 2.81
N PRO A 51 10.79 12.87 2.86
CA PRO A 51 11.53 14.05 2.43
C PRO A 51 11.46 14.24 0.91
N LEU A 52 11.23 15.47 0.47
CA LEU A 52 11.44 15.91 -0.91
C LEU A 52 12.91 16.30 -1.11
N VAL A 53 13.61 15.65 -2.05
CA VAL A 53 15.06 15.81 -2.24
C VAL A 53 15.38 16.25 -3.67
N ARG A 54 16.17 17.32 -3.79
CA ARG A 54 16.63 17.85 -5.07
C ARG A 54 17.60 16.90 -5.79
N ILE A 55 17.35 16.66 -7.07
CA ILE A 55 18.21 15.88 -7.98
C ILE A 55 19.21 16.79 -8.69
N ASN A 56 20.44 16.83 -8.17
CA ASN A 56 21.44 17.82 -8.60
C ASN A 56 22.20 17.47 -9.91
N LYS A 57 22.37 16.18 -10.23
CA LYS A 57 23.26 15.73 -11.32
C LYS A 57 22.50 15.23 -12.55
N ILE A 58 21.52 14.34 -12.35
CA ILE A 58 20.80 13.68 -13.45
C ILE A 58 20.06 14.70 -14.30
N GLY A 59 19.32 15.64 -13.68
CA GLY A 59 18.62 16.69 -14.42
C GLY A 59 19.55 17.52 -15.31
N LYS A 60 20.71 17.91 -14.78
CA LYS A 60 21.74 18.64 -15.55
C LYS A 60 22.32 17.82 -16.69
N HIS A 61 22.57 16.53 -16.46
CA HIS A 61 23.10 15.62 -17.48
C HIS A 61 22.16 15.49 -18.70
N PHE A 62 20.85 15.50 -18.46
CA PHE A 62 19.83 15.46 -19.51
C PHE A 62 19.38 16.85 -20.00
N GLY A 63 20.06 17.92 -19.58
CA GLY A 63 19.74 19.29 -20.03
C GLY A 63 18.41 19.85 -19.52
N LEU A 64 17.86 19.29 -18.42
CA LEU A 64 16.64 19.83 -17.80
C LEU A 64 16.92 21.21 -17.21
N LYS A 65 16.05 22.16 -17.56
CA LYS A 65 16.09 23.55 -17.06
C LYS A 65 15.22 23.77 -15.81
N CYS A 66 14.33 22.83 -15.51
CA CYS A 66 13.50 22.86 -14.31
C CYS A 66 14.24 22.33 -13.08
N GLU A 67 13.74 22.68 -11.90
CA GLU A 67 14.13 22.01 -10.67
C GLU A 67 13.50 20.61 -10.66
N LEU A 68 14.36 19.59 -10.58
CA LEU A 68 13.94 18.20 -10.47
C LEU A 68 14.08 17.77 -9.01
N CYS A 69 12.97 17.41 -8.39
CA CYS A 69 12.91 16.85 -7.05
C CYS A 69 12.40 15.41 -7.10
N GLU A 70 12.92 14.58 -6.21
CA GLU A 70 12.44 13.23 -5.97
C GLU A 70 11.77 13.20 -4.60
N TYR A 71 10.55 12.68 -4.54
CA TYR A 71 9.90 12.34 -3.28
C TYR A 71 10.62 11.11 -2.71
N TYR A 72 11.68 11.39 -1.95
CA TYR A 72 12.79 10.48 -1.71
C TYR A 72 12.50 9.55 -0.52
N CYS A 73 12.31 8.28 -0.82
CA CYS A 73 12.35 7.24 0.19
C CYS A 73 13.79 6.81 0.44
N ARG A 74 14.37 7.22 1.58
CA ARG A 74 15.74 6.83 1.96
C ARG A 74 15.85 5.31 2.11
N GLN A 75 16.47 4.66 1.12
CA GLN A 75 16.70 3.21 1.11
C GLN A 75 18.14 2.76 1.37
N LYS A 76 19.11 3.66 1.58
CA LYS A 76 20.45 3.22 2.00
C LYS A 76 20.58 3.26 3.51
N SER A 77 20.40 2.07 4.09
CA SER A 77 21.03 1.60 5.33
C SER A 77 22.35 2.35 5.59
N LYS A 78 22.37 3.16 6.65
CA LYS A 78 23.59 3.53 7.36
C LYS A 78 23.93 2.47 8.42
N MET A 79 23.71 1.18 8.14
CA MET A 79 24.38 0.12 8.89
C MET A 79 25.64 -0.28 8.12
N ARG A 80 26.79 -0.08 8.75
CA ARG A 80 28.14 -0.42 8.28
C ARG A 80 28.36 -1.95 8.16
N ASN A 81 27.29 -2.74 8.27
CA ASN A 81 27.32 -4.18 8.44
C ASN A 81 26.32 -4.69 7.41
N GLY A 82 26.81 -5.34 6.34
CA GLY A 82 26.10 -5.67 5.11
C GLY A 82 24.93 -6.66 5.23
N PHE A 83 24.04 -6.47 6.20
CA PHE A 83 22.85 -7.27 6.42
C PHE A 83 21.59 -6.42 6.21
N THR A 84 20.88 -6.77 5.14
CA THR A 84 19.44 -6.60 4.91
C THR A 84 18.92 -5.22 4.42
N ASN A 85 18.30 -5.28 3.24
CA ASN A 85 17.40 -4.28 2.65
C ASN A 85 16.04 -4.18 3.40
N MET A 86 16.01 -4.42 4.72
CA MET A 86 14.77 -4.42 5.51
C MET A 86 14.10 -3.03 5.61
N GLY A 87 14.89 -1.96 5.44
CA GLY A 87 14.41 -0.57 5.45
C GLY A 87 13.51 -0.18 4.26
N SER A 88 13.43 -1.01 3.22
CA SER A 88 12.50 -0.78 2.10
C SER A 88 11.04 -1.10 2.45
N SER A 89 10.79 -1.91 3.49
CA SER A 89 9.46 -2.43 3.83
C SER A 89 8.52 -1.39 4.43
N VAL A 90 9.06 -0.49 5.27
CA VAL A 90 8.32 0.66 5.83
C VAL A 90 7.98 1.70 4.76
N ASN A 91 8.73 1.72 3.65
CA ASN A 91 8.46 2.64 2.52
C ASN A 91 7.35 2.13 1.58
N PHE A 92 6.95 0.86 1.73
CA PHE A 92 5.79 0.31 1.01
C PHE A 92 4.53 0.27 1.85
N MET A 93 4.68 0.58 3.14
CA MET A 93 3.57 0.92 3.99
C MET A 93 3.00 2.26 3.57
N ARG A 94 1.69 2.32 3.53
CA ARG A 94 0.98 3.56 3.32
C ARG A 94 -0.13 3.69 4.36
N PRO A 95 -0.55 4.93 4.69
CA PRO A 95 -1.59 5.14 5.68
C PRO A 95 -2.88 4.34 5.41
N GLU A 96 -3.22 4.02 4.15
CA GLU A 96 -4.38 3.17 3.88
C GLU A 96 -4.24 1.76 4.45
N HIS A 97 -3.04 1.20 4.55
CA HIS A 97 -2.84 -0.14 5.12
C HIS A 97 -3.19 -0.16 6.59
N ILE A 98 -2.76 0.85 7.35
CA ILE A 98 -3.06 1.00 8.77
C ILE A 98 -4.57 1.14 8.95
N ARG A 99 -5.17 2.06 8.19
CA ARG A 99 -6.61 2.34 8.25
C ARG A 99 -7.46 1.13 7.87
N ASN A 100 -7.06 0.41 6.84
CA ASN A 100 -7.74 -0.80 6.40
C ASN A 100 -7.71 -1.89 7.49
N VAL A 101 -6.60 -2.05 8.20
CA VAL A 101 -6.50 -2.97 9.34
C VAL A 101 -7.38 -2.52 10.51
N GLU A 102 -7.45 -1.22 10.78
CA GLU A 102 -8.31 -0.65 11.84
C GLU A 102 -9.81 -0.76 11.54
N ILE A 103 -10.22 -0.63 10.27
CA ILE A 103 -11.60 -0.91 9.86
C ILE A 103 -11.95 -2.37 10.15
N LEU A 104 -11.01 -3.29 9.96
CA LEU A 104 -11.23 -4.70 10.22
C LEU A 104 -11.25 -5.08 11.69
N GLN A 105 -10.55 -4.32 12.55
CA GLN A 105 -10.72 -4.43 14.01
C GLN A 105 -12.19 -4.25 14.40
N LYS A 106 -12.88 -3.30 13.77
CA LYS A 106 -14.29 -3.02 14.05
C LYS A 106 -15.25 -4.09 13.53
N THR A 107 -14.86 -4.84 12.49
CA THR A 107 -15.72 -5.89 11.90
C THR A 107 -15.44 -7.29 12.44
N GLY A 108 -14.54 -7.45 13.42
CA GLY A 108 -14.18 -8.75 14.00
C GLY A 108 -13.37 -9.65 13.05
N GLY A 109 -12.84 -9.10 11.96
CA GLY A 109 -11.98 -9.82 11.03
C GLY A 109 -10.69 -10.24 11.72
N LYS A 110 -10.14 -11.40 11.36
CA LYS A 110 -8.83 -11.89 11.86
C LYS A 110 -7.85 -12.26 10.75
N ASN A 111 -8.35 -12.48 9.53
CA ASN A 111 -7.57 -12.92 8.39
C ASN A 111 -7.58 -11.86 7.28
N LEU A 112 -6.38 -11.45 6.86
CA LEU A 112 -6.13 -10.40 5.88
C LEU A 112 -5.59 -10.99 4.58
N PHE A 113 -6.20 -10.62 3.46
CA PHE A 113 -5.72 -10.97 2.13
C PHE A 113 -5.19 -9.74 1.39
N SER A 114 -3.95 -9.82 0.92
CA SER A 114 -3.38 -8.84 -0.01
C SER A 114 -3.20 -9.43 -1.39
N LEU A 115 -3.58 -8.64 -2.40
CA LEU A 115 -3.29 -8.90 -3.80
C LEU A 115 -1.94 -8.26 -4.14
N ALA A 116 -1.05 -9.04 -4.75
CA ALA A 116 0.37 -8.69 -4.81
C ALA A 116 0.72 -7.33 -5.42
N GLY A 117 1.72 -6.72 -4.78
CA GLY A 117 2.40 -5.49 -5.13
C GLY A 117 3.29 -5.09 -3.96
N PHE A 118 3.91 -3.92 -4.04
CA PHE A 118 4.58 -3.31 -2.88
C PHE A 118 3.65 -3.18 -1.66
N SER A 119 2.35 -3.01 -1.92
CA SER A 119 1.25 -3.05 -0.95
C SER A 119 1.24 -4.30 -0.03
N GLY A 120 1.76 -5.44 -0.50
CA GLY A 120 1.78 -6.69 0.29
C GLY A 120 2.73 -6.64 1.48
N ILE A 121 3.91 -6.03 1.33
CA ILE A 121 4.89 -5.89 2.42
C ILE A 121 4.36 -4.94 3.48
N GLY A 122 3.74 -3.85 3.04
CA GLY A 122 3.08 -2.93 3.94
C GLY A 122 2.01 -3.64 4.77
N LEU A 123 1.04 -4.27 4.10
CA LEU A 123 -0.02 -4.95 4.82
C LEU A 123 0.50 -6.03 5.79
N ALA A 124 1.54 -6.78 5.41
CA ALA A 124 2.16 -7.77 6.30
C ALA A 124 2.76 -7.13 7.55
N LEU A 125 3.45 -6.00 7.42
CA LEU A 125 3.99 -5.25 8.57
C LEU A 125 2.87 -4.71 9.46
N ALA A 126 1.82 -4.13 8.87
CA ALA A 126 0.65 -3.67 9.61
C ALA A 126 -0.02 -4.82 10.38
N ALA A 127 -0.17 -5.97 9.73
CA ALA A 127 -0.75 -7.17 10.30
C ALA A 127 0.10 -7.70 11.46
N ALA A 128 1.43 -7.77 11.30
CA ALA A 128 2.34 -8.21 12.34
C ALA A 128 2.26 -7.32 13.60
N VAL A 129 2.23 -5.99 13.44
CA VAL A 129 2.14 -5.05 14.55
C VAL A 129 0.78 -5.10 15.25
N LYS A 130 -0.31 -5.25 14.49
CA LYS A 130 -1.69 -5.21 15.01
C LYS A 130 -2.23 -6.61 15.38
N GLY A 131 -1.47 -7.68 15.19
CA GLY A 131 -1.84 -9.05 15.58
C GLY A 131 -2.79 -9.78 14.63
N TYR A 132 -2.67 -9.54 13.32
CA TYR A 132 -3.50 -10.17 12.29
C TYR A 132 -2.76 -11.28 11.54
N ARG A 133 -3.50 -12.31 11.14
CA ARG A 133 -3.01 -13.30 10.17
C ARG A 133 -3.06 -12.68 8.77
N CYS A 134 -1.94 -12.67 8.06
CA CYS A 134 -1.82 -12.09 6.72
C CYS A 134 -1.48 -13.15 5.69
N ILE A 135 -2.25 -13.20 4.60
CA ILE A 135 -2.06 -14.09 3.45
C ILE A 135 -1.86 -13.23 2.21
N ILE A 136 -0.75 -13.43 1.52
CA ILE A 136 -0.37 -12.69 0.32
C ILE A 136 -0.48 -13.61 -0.90
N VAL A 137 -1.30 -13.21 -1.87
CA VAL A 137 -1.44 -13.94 -3.13
C VAL A 137 -0.67 -13.20 -4.22
N MET A 138 0.37 -13.82 -4.76
CA MET A 138 1.29 -13.16 -5.72
C MET A 138 1.69 -14.02 -6.92
N PRO A 139 1.92 -13.39 -8.10
CA PRO A 139 2.48 -14.11 -9.24
C PRO A 139 3.87 -14.71 -8.96
N GLU A 140 4.21 -15.80 -9.64
CA GLU A 140 5.52 -16.46 -9.56
C GLU A 140 6.68 -15.55 -9.98
N LYS A 141 6.48 -14.63 -10.94
CA LYS A 141 7.52 -13.68 -11.38
C LYS A 141 8.00 -12.70 -10.29
N MET A 142 7.31 -12.61 -9.16
CA MET A 142 7.73 -11.71 -8.08
C MET A 142 9.02 -12.24 -7.44
N SER A 143 9.96 -11.31 -7.20
CA SER A 143 11.32 -11.62 -6.74
C SER A 143 11.35 -12.36 -5.39
N MET A 144 12.43 -13.11 -5.15
CA MET A 144 12.59 -13.90 -3.93
C MET A 144 12.84 -13.02 -2.70
N GLU A 145 13.48 -11.87 -2.86
CA GLU A 145 13.69 -10.92 -1.76
C GLU A 145 12.36 -10.45 -1.17
N LYS A 146 11.32 -10.29 -2.01
CA LYS A 146 9.96 -9.95 -1.53
C LYS A 146 9.37 -11.09 -0.71
N VAL A 147 9.58 -12.33 -1.13
CA VAL A 147 9.10 -13.51 -0.40
C VAL A 147 9.79 -13.63 0.96
N ASP A 148 11.10 -13.42 1.00
CA ASP A 148 11.86 -13.53 2.24
C ASP A 148 11.44 -12.47 3.25
N VAL A 149 11.24 -11.23 2.80
CA VAL A 149 10.70 -10.15 3.64
C VAL A 149 9.30 -10.49 4.16
N LEU A 150 8.41 -10.98 3.29
CA LEU A 150 7.04 -11.33 3.69
C LEU A 150 6.99 -12.47 4.69
N ARG A 151 7.84 -13.50 4.52
CA ARG A 151 7.98 -14.59 5.49
C ARG A 151 8.54 -14.09 6.82
N ALA A 152 9.53 -13.21 6.78
CA ALA A 152 10.09 -12.60 7.99
C ALA A 152 9.06 -11.76 8.75
N LEU A 153 8.10 -11.15 8.05
CA LEU A 153 6.95 -10.45 8.63
C LEU A 153 5.81 -11.39 9.08
N GLY A 154 5.96 -12.70 8.94
CA GLY A 154 4.96 -13.69 9.35
C GLY A 154 3.79 -13.85 8.38
N ALA A 155 3.91 -13.38 7.14
CA ALA A 155 2.86 -13.55 6.14
C ALA A 155 2.93 -14.92 5.46
N GLU A 156 1.77 -15.53 5.25
CA GLU A 156 1.61 -16.70 4.40
C GLU A 156 1.60 -16.28 2.93
N ILE A 157 2.22 -17.09 2.06
CA ILE A 157 2.42 -16.72 0.65
C ILE A 157 1.83 -17.80 -0.24
N VAL A 158 0.93 -17.38 -1.12
CA VAL A 158 0.35 -18.21 -2.18
C VAL A 158 0.86 -17.69 -3.53
N ARG A 159 1.50 -18.56 -4.30
CA ARG A 159 1.97 -18.24 -5.65
C ARG A 159 0.88 -18.55 -6.68
N THR A 160 0.80 -17.74 -7.74
CA THR A 160 -0.10 -17.96 -8.88
C THR A 160 0.66 -17.91 -10.20
N PRO A 161 0.21 -18.64 -11.25
CA PRO A 161 0.83 -18.59 -12.56
C PRO A 161 0.92 -17.16 -13.09
N THR A 162 2.09 -16.78 -13.62
CA THR A 162 2.31 -15.42 -14.14
C THR A 162 1.54 -15.15 -15.43
N THR A 163 1.29 -16.20 -16.21
CA THR A 163 0.57 -16.16 -17.49
C THR A 163 -0.94 -16.07 -17.35
N ALA A 164 -1.48 -16.27 -16.13
CA ALA A 164 -2.90 -16.19 -15.88
C ALA A 164 -3.42 -14.76 -16.11
N ARG A 165 -4.42 -14.64 -16.99
CA ARG A 165 -5.15 -13.38 -17.18
C ARG A 165 -5.83 -12.95 -15.89
N PHE A 166 -6.02 -11.65 -15.66
CA PHE A 166 -6.62 -11.14 -14.42
C PHE A 166 -8.03 -11.71 -14.14
N ASP A 167 -8.79 -12.03 -15.19
CA ASP A 167 -10.13 -12.58 -15.15
C ASP A 167 -10.19 -14.11 -15.07
N SER A 168 -9.04 -14.78 -15.08
CA SER A 168 -8.93 -16.22 -14.86
C SER A 168 -9.09 -16.56 -13.38
N PRO A 169 -9.77 -17.67 -13.02
CA PRO A 169 -9.81 -18.20 -11.65
C PRO A 169 -8.42 -18.43 -11.01
N GLU A 170 -7.42 -18.67 -11.85
CA GLU A 170 -6.03 -18.93 -11.43
C GLU A 170 -5.21 -17.65 -11.26
N SER A 171 -5.78 -16.49 -11.56
CA SER A 171 -5.11 -15.21 -11.35
C SER A 171 -4.89 -14.96 -9.86
N HIS A 172 -4.00 -14.04 -9.51
CA HIS A 172 -3.82 -13.63 -8.11
C HIS A 172 -5.11 -13.03 -7.52
N VAL A 173 -5.91 -12.34 -8.33
CA VAL A 173 -7.27 -11.86 -7.96
C VAL A 173 -8.21 -13.05 -7.76
N GLY A 174 -8.22 -13.93 -8.77
CA GLY A 174 -8.56 -15.34 -8.76
C GLY A 174 -8.63 -16.01 -7.41
N VAL A 175 -7.42 -16.38 -7.04
CA VAL A 175 -7.09 -17.22 -5.90
C VAL A 175 -7.38 -16.48 -4.59
N ALA A 176 -7.16 -15.17 -4.50
CA ALA A 176 -7.49 -14.43 -3.27
C ALA A 176 -9.00 -14.46 -2.96
N TRP A 177 -9.85 -14.28 -3.96
CA TRP A 177 -11.31 -14.36 -3.77
C TRP A 177 -11.78 -15.77 -3.42
N ARG A 178 -11.19 -16.80 -4.02
CA ARG A 178 -11.45 -18.18 -3.63
C ARG A 178 -11.07 -18.41 -2.16
N LEU A 179 -9.86 -18.05 -1.77
CA LEU A 179 -9.37 -18.22 -0.40
C LEU A 179 -10.19 -17.41 0.62
N LYS A 180 -10.63 -16.21 0.28
CA LYS A 180 -11.53 -15.42 1.14
C LYS A 180 -12.87 -16.12 1.38
N ASN A 181 -13.39 -16.85 0.40
CA ASN A 181 -14.64 -17.60 0.55
C ASN A 181 -14.47 -18.90 1.34
N GLU A 182 -13.25 -19.45 1.40
CA GLU A 182 -12.92 -20.67 2.14
C GLU A 182 -12.49 -20.39 3.58
N ILE A 183 -11.86 -19.23 3.85
CA ILE A 183 -11.37 -18.85 5.17
C ILE A 183 -12.41 -17.97 5.89
N PRO A 184 -12.92 -18.37 7.07
CA PRO A 184 -13.84 -17.53 7.83
C PRO A 184 -13.15 -16.25 8.34
N ASN A 185 -13.92 -15.17 8.52
CA ASN A 185 -13.42 -13.87 8.99
C ASN A 185 -12.27 -13.30 8.13
N ALA A 186 -12.31 -13.62 6.82
CA ALA A 186 -11.36 -13.19 5.81
C ALA A 186 -11.81 -11.92 5.09
N HIS A 187 -10.88 -10.99 4.95
CA HIS A 187 -11.12 -9.74 4.23
C HIS A 187 -10.04 -9.49 3.19
N ILE A 188 -10.48 -9.19 1.97
CA ILE A 188 -9.64 -8.68 0.90
C ILE A 188 -9.75 -7.16 0.93
N LEU A 189 -8.63 -6.48 1.14
CA LEU A 189 -8.61 -5.01 1.20
C LEU A 189 -8.75 -4.33 -0.16
N ASP A 190 -8.47 -5.08 -1.23
CA ASP A 190 -8.69 -4.70 -2.63
C ASP A 190 -8.15 -3.32 -3.00
N GLN A 191 -6.83 -3.22 -3.19
CA GLN A 191 -6.16 -1.98 -3.58
C GLN A 191 -6.68 -1.38 -4.90
N TYR A 192 -7.32 -2.17 -5.75
CA TYR A 192 -7.80 -1.71 -7.06
C TYR A 192 -9.09 -0.91 -6.95
N ARG A 193 -9.92 -1.22 -5.94
CA ARG A 193 -11.27 -0.65 -5.79
C ARG A 193 -11.44 0.20 -4.55
N ASN A 194 -10.64 -0.04 -3.53
CA ASN A 194 -10.81 0.59 -2.23
C ASN A 194 -10.43 2.09 -2.32
N ALA A 195 -11.40 2.96 -2.02
CA ALA A 195 -11.23 4.40 -2.04
C ALA A 195 -10.12 4.88 -1.09
N SER A 196 -9.80 4.12 -0.02
CA SER A 196 -8.71 4.47 0.89
C SER A 196 -7.35 4.56 0.21
N ASN A 197 -7.11 3.81 -0.88
CA ASN A 197 -5.85 3.87 -1.63
C ASN A 197 -5.64 5.26 -2.27
N PRO A 198 -6.50 5.75 -3.19
CA PRO A 198 -6.34 7.09 -3.74
C PRO A 198 -6.55 8.21 -2.70
N LEU A 199 -7.46 8.02 -1.73
CA LEU A 199 -7.70 9.04 -0.70
C LEU A 199 -6.48 9.26 0.19
N THR A 200 -5.71 8.23 0.50
CA THR A 200 -4.50 8.40 1.31
C THR A 200 -3.50 9.32 0.62
N HIS A 201 -3.33 9.17 -0.69
CA HIS A 201 -2.47 10.07 -1.46
C HIS A 201 -3.05 11.48 -1.57
N TYR A 202 -4.37 11.62 -1.67
CA TYR A 202 -5.04 12.92 -1.65
C TYR A 202 -4.88 13.64 -0.31
N ASP A 203 -5.10 12.94 0.80
CA ASP A 203 -5.12 13.50 2.16
C ASP A 203 -3.72 13.77 2.73
N THR A 204 -2.71 13.00 2.29
CA THR A 204 -1.37 13.05 2.88
C THR A 204 -0.29 13.35 1.85
N THR A 205 -0.03 12.46 0.89
CA THR A 205 1.08 12.62 -0.06
C THR A 205 1.00 13.94 -0.83
N ALA A 206 -0.20 14.34 -1.28
CA ALA A 206 -0.40 15.59 -1.99
C ALA A 206 -0.14 16.80 -1.08
N GLU A 207 -0.68 16.78 0.15
CA GLU A 207 -0.46 17.84 1.14
C GLU A 207 1.01 17.95 1.57
N GLU A 208 1.73 16.83 1.71
CA GLU A 208 3.18 16.82 2.00
C GLU A 208 3.95 17.51 0.88
N ILE A 209 3.63 17.17 -0.37
CA ILE A 209 4.25 17.80 -1.55
C ILE A 209 3.92 19.30 -1.60
N LEU A 210 2.66 19.68 -1.40
CA LEU A 210 2.24 21.08 -1.39
C LEU A 210 2.98 21.87 -0.29
N GLN A 211 3.06 21.32 0.92
CA GLN A 211 3.77 21.95 2.03
C GLN A 211 5.28 22.08 1.74
N GLN A 212 5.90 21.03 1.20
CA GLN A 212 7.33 21.00 0.87
C GLN A 212 7.71 21.88 -0.32
N CYS A 213 6.76 22.13 -1.23
CA CYS A 213 6.89 23.04 -2.37
C CYS A 213 6.37 24.45 -2.07
N GLU A 214 6.03 24.77 -0.81
CA GLU A 214 5.51 26.09 -0.41
C GLU A 214 4.25 26.52 -1.18
N GLY A 215 3.42 25.55 -1.59
CA GLY A 215 2.15 25.78 -2.30
C GLY A 215 2.27 26.05 -3.81
N MET A 216 3.45 25.79 -4.40
CA MET A 216 3.69 25.86 -5.86
C MET A 216 3.05 24.71 -6.65
#